data_AF-A0A6M3K2H3-F1
#
_entry.id   AF-A0A6M3K2H3-F1
#
_cell.length_a   1.000
_cell.length_b   1.000
_cell.length_c   1.000
_cell.angle_alpha   90.00
_cell.angle_beta   90.00
_cell.angle_gamma   90.00
#
_symmetry.space_group_name_H-M   'P 1'
#
loop_
_entity.id
_entity.type
_entity.pdbx_description
1 polymer ?
#
loop_
_entity_poly.entity_id
_entity_poly.type
_entity_poly.pdbx_seq_one_letter_code
_entity_poly.pdbx_strand_id
1 'polypeptide(L)'
;MIYFICEDNGVVQKMKIGYTGQSPESRCRELQTGNSIELDVDWYIPGDIEVERLCQEYFKEFHFRGEWYSANSGFDKKFKWFALAIRNICNDCAQELLVPGDAFVPSIKKWLIHEKAAGASCEKST
;
A
#
# COMPACT_ATOMS: atom_id res chain seq x y z
N MET A 1 5.29 -9.54 2.31
CA MET A 1 5.50 -8.19 1.73
C MET A 1 4.18 -7.67 1.23
N ILE A 2 3.95 -6.37 1.38
CA ILE A 2 2.80 -5.70 0.75
C ILE A 2 3.26 -5.15 -0.58
N TYR A 3 2.55 -5.45 -1.65
CA TYR A 3 2.80 -4.93 -2.99
C TYR A 3 1.72 -3.96 -3.42
N PHE A 4 2.12 -3.05 -4.31
CA PHE A 4 1.30 -2.10 -5.03
C PHE A 4 1.57 -2.35 -6.52
N ILE A 5 0.63 -3.00 -7.19
CA ILE A 5 0.74 -3.35 -8.61
C ILE A 5 -0.19 -2.43 -9.41
N CYS A 6 0.35 -1.71 -10.37
CA CYS A 6 -0.43 -0.85 -11.24
C CYS A 6 -0.93 -1.62 -12.47
N GLU A 7 -2.12 -1.25 -12.93
CA GLU A 7 -2.66 -1.58 -14.25
C GLU A 7 -2.74 -0.26 -15.02
N ASP A 8 -1.95 -0.11 -16.08
CA ASP A 8 -2.00 1.06 -16.96
C ASP A 8 -2.61 0.67 -18.31
N ASN A 9 -3.82 1.18 -18.58
CA ASN A 9 -4.49 1.04 -19.88
C ASN A 9 -4.53 2.36 -20.66
N GLY A 10 -3.75 3.37 -20.26
CA GLY A 10 -3.67 4.69 -20.88
C GLY A 10 -4.87 5.62 -20.64
N VAL A 11 -5.96 5.13 -20.02
CA VAL A 11 -7.20 5.90 -19.77
C VAL A 11 -7.58 5.92 -18.30
N VAL A 12 -7.50 4.77 -17.63
CA VAL A 12 -7.84 4.58 -16.22
C VAL A 12 -6.75 3.73 -15.58
N GLN A 13 -5.95 4.36 -14.72
CA GLN A 13 -4.99 3.63 -13.90
C GLN A 13 -5.69 2.99 -12.71
N LYS A 14 -5.38 1.73 -12.44
CA LYS A 14 -5.82 1.03 -11.23
C LYS A 14 -4.62 0.54 -10.45
N MET A 15 -4.78 0.49 -9.13
CA MET A 15 -3.78 -0.02 -8.21
C MET A 15 -4.32 -1.24 -7.49
N LYS A 16 -3.58 -2.34 -7.47
CA LYS A 16 -3.86 -3.50 -6.62
C LYS A 16 -2.97 -3.46 -5.41
N ILE A 17 -3.57 -3.57 -4.22
CA ILE A 17 -2.85 -3.65 -2.95
C ILE A 17 -3.02 -5.05 -2.39
N GLY A 18 -1.94 -5.78 -2.18
CA GLY A 18 -2.04 -7.12 -1.62
C GLY A 18 -0.79 -7.62 -0.91
N TYR A 19 -0.95 -8.74 -0.19
CA TYR A 19 0.12 -9.45 0.48
C TYR A 19 0.64 -10.62 -0.36
N THR A 20 1.97 -10.82 -0.33
CA THR A 20 2.61 -12.04 -0.82
C THR A 20 3.66 -12.54 0.16
N GLY A 21 3.72 -13.86 0.32
CA GLY A 21 4.82 -14.56 0.99
C GLY A 21 6.02 -14.84 0.08
N GLN A 22 5.89 -14.56 -1.22
CA GLN A 22 6.96 -14.65 -2.23
C GLN A 22 7.44 -13.24 -2.63
N SER A 23 8.00 -13.05 -3.83
CA SER A 23 8.36 -11.73 -4.36
C SER A 23 7.17 -11.01 -5.03
N PRO A 24 7.09 -9.67 -4.97
CA PRO A 24 6.07 -8.89 -5.68
C PRO A 24 6.08 -9.14 -7.20
N GLU A 25 7.26 -9.32 -7.79
CA GLU A 25 7.43 -9.55 -9.23
C GLU A 25 6.89 -10.92 -9.65
N SER A 26 7.12 -11.95 -8.84
CA SER A 26 6.54 -13.28 -9.06
C SER A 26 5.01 -13.18 -9.05
N ARG A 27 4.47 -12.46 -8.06
CA ARG A 27 3.03 -12.25 -7.94
C ARG A 27 2.45 -11.43 -9.10
N CYS A 28 3.18 -10.42 -9.57
CA CYS A 28 2.79 -9.63 -10.74
C CYS A 28 2.68 -10.51 -11.99
N ARG A 29 3.66 -11.38 -12.25
CA ARG A 29 3.62 -12.33 -13.38
C ARG A 29 2.44 -13.30 -13.28
N GLU A 30 2.15 -13.82 -12.09
CA GLU A 30 0.97 -14.68 -11.87
C GLU A 30 -0.32 -13.93 -12.21
N LEU A 31 -0.47 -12.70 -11.72
CA LEU A 31 -1.65 -11.87 -11.99
C LEU A 31 -1.78 -11.51 -13.47
N GLN A 32 -0.65 -11.29 -14.16
CA GLN A 32 -0.63 -10.99 -15.59
C GLN A 32 -1.26 -12.10 -16.43
N THR A 33 -1.16 -13.37 -16.02
CA THR A 33 -1.77 -14.50 -16.78
C THR A 33 -3.29 -14.38 -16.93
N GLY A 34 -3.94 -13.69 -15.99
CA GLY A 34 -5.39 -13.44 -15.99
C GLY A 34 -5.77 -12.00 -16.36
N ASN A 35 -4.81 -11.14 -16.71
CA ASN A 35 -5.05 -9.73 -17.06
C ASN A 35 -4.58 -9.44 -18.49
N SER A 36 -5.46 -8.85 -19.31
CA SER A 36 -5.14 -8.45 -20.69
C SER A 36 -4.38 -7.12 -20.75
N ILE A 37 -4.36 -6.37 -19.67
CA ILE A 37 -3.65 -5.10 -19.55
C ILE A 37 -2.30 -5.37 -18.86
N GLU A 38 -1.27 -4.63 -19.27
CA GLU A 38 0.07 -4.74 -18.70
C GLU A 38 0.06 -4.31 -17.23
N LEU A 39 0.70 -5.13 -16.40
CA LEU A 39 0.85 -4.93 -14.98
C LEU A 39 2.32 -4.65 -14.63
N ASP A 40 2.54 -3.68 -13.75
CA ASP A 40 3.86 -3.40 -13.21
C ASP A 40 3.83 -3.29 -11.68
N VAL A 41 4.95 -3.66 -11.04
CA VAL A 41 5.13 -3.48 -9.60
C VAL A 41 5.56 -2.03 -9.37
N ASP A 42 4.60 -1.17 -9.06
CA ASP A 42 4.85 0.24 -8.77
C ASP A 42 5.64 0.40 -7.45
N TRP A 43 5.24 -0.34 -6.42
CA TRP A 43 5.95 -0.31 -5.14
C TRP A 43 5.72 -1.55 -4.26
N TYR A 44 6.55 -1.69 -3.23
CA TYR A 44 6.36 -2.70 -2.18
C TYR A 44 7.00 -2.27 -0.86
N ILE A 45 6.46 -2.79 0.24
CA ILE A 45 6.95 -2.56 1.60
C ILE A 45 6.96 -3.87 2.39
N PRO A 46 7.86 -4.02 3.38
CA PRO A 46 7.74 -5.10 4.35
C PRO A 46 6.39 -5.04 5.10
N GLY A 47 5.81 -6.20 5.38
CA GLY A 47 4.51 -6.30 6.03
C GLY A 47 3.89 -7.68 5.91
N ASP A 48 2.92 -7.91 6.78
CA ASP A 48 2.10 -9.10 6.91
C ASP A 48 0.65 -8.84 6.50
N ILE A 49 -0.21 -9.85 6.63
CA ILE A 49 -1.65 -9.78 6.29
C ILE A 49 -2.36 -8.65 7.07
N GLU A 50 -1.91 -8.31 8.28
CA GLU A 50 -2.51 -7.19 9.01
C GLU A 50 -2.11 -5.84 8.41
N VAL A 51 -0.86 -5.68 7.97
CA VAL A 51 -0.44 -4.46 7.24
C VAL A 51 -1.20 -4.32 5.93
N GLU A 52 -1.41 -5.41 5.19
CA GLU A 52 -2.24 -5.41 3.97
C GLU A 52 -3.63 -4.85 4.28
N ARG A 53 -4.30 -5.41 5.29
CA ARG A 53 -5.64 -4.97 5.68
C ARG A 53 -5.66 -3.49 6.06
N LEU A 54 -4.66 -3.03 6.81
CA LEU A 54 -4.54 -1.63 7.21
C LEU A 54 -4.30 -0.71 6.00
N CYS A 55 -3.48 -1.11 5.03
CA CYS A 55 -3.30 -0.38 3.79
C CYS A 55 -4.61 -0.33 2.97
N GLN A 56 -5.30 -1.47 2.84
CA GLN A 56 -6.58 -1.55 2.13
C GLN A 56 -7.66 -0.68 2.79
N GLU A 57 -7.68 -0.61 4.12
CA GLU A 57 -8.54 0.31 4.88
C GLU A 57 -8.12 1.78 4.68
N TYR A 58 -6.82 2.08 4.71
CA TYR A 58 -6.30 3.44 4.52
C TYR A 58 -6.66 4.02 3.14
N PHE A 59 -6.67 3.19 2.09
CA PHE A 59 -7.06 3.58 0.74
C PHE A 59 -8.53 3.26 0.39
N LYS A 60 -9.37 2.91 1.38
CA LYS A 60 -10.75 2.44 1.15
C LYS A 60 -11.62 3.42 0.36
N GLU A 61 -11.40 4.73 0.49
CA GLU A 61 -12.14 5.75 -0.27
C GLU A 61 -11.94 5.65 -1.80
N PHE A 62 -10.84 5.01 -2.25
CA PHE A 62 -10.54 4.80 -3.66
C PHE A 62 -10.88 3.38 -4.13
N HIS A 63 -11.55 2.58 -3.29
CA HIS A 63 -11.88 1.19 -3.60
C HIS A 63 -12.72 1.11 -4.87
N PHE A 64 -12.33 0.23 -5.79
CA PHE A 64 -13.03 0.00 -7.04
C PHE A 64 -13.69 -1.38 -7.07
N ARG A 65 -12.89 -2.46 -7.02
CA ARG A 65 -13.41 -3.84 -7.05
C ARG A 65 -12.40 -4.83 -6.48
N GLY A 66 -12.83 -5.65 -5.52
CA GLY A 66 -11.95 -6.62 -4.86
C GLY A 66 -10.81 -5.90 -4.16
N GLU A 67 -9.57 -6.15 -4.58
CA GLU A 67 -8.37 -5.49 -4.07
C GLU A 67 -7.85 -4.38 -5.01
N TRP A 68 -8.65 -3.99 -6.00
CA TRP A 68 -8.31 -2.93 -6.95
C TRP A 68 -8.89 -1.58 -6.53
N TYR A 69 -8.10 -0.54 -6.72
CA TYR A 69 -8.36 0.85 -6.36
C TYR A 69 -8.21 1.75 -7.58
N SER A 70 -9.00 2.82 -7.64
CA SER A 70 -8.86 3.84 -8.69
C SER A 70 -7.63 4.71 -8.41
N ALA A 71 -6.62 4.66 -9.27
CA ALA A 71 -5.44 5.53 -9.18
C ALA A 71 -5.73 6.87 -9.87
N ASN A 72 -6.63 7.66 -9.26
CA ASN A 72 -6.90 9.03 -9.69
C ASN A 72 -5.97 10.03 -8.99
N SER A 73 -6.07 11.32 -9.33
CA SER A 73 -5.22 12.35 -8.73
C SER A 73 -5.31 12.47 -7.21
N GLY A 74 -6.44 12.08 -6.60
CA GLY A 74 -6.59 11.99 -5.15
C GLY A 74 -5.80 10.81 -4.56
N PHE A 75 -5.90 9.64 -5.20
CA PHE A 75 -5.11 8.47 -4.85
C PHE A 75 -3.62 8.78 -4.94
N ASP A 76 -3.14 9.35 -6.05
CA ASP A 76 -1.71 9.64 -6.25
C ASP A 76 -1.15 10.57 -5.19
N LYS A 77 -1.93 11.59 -4.79
CA LYS A 77 -1.54 12.49 -3.70
C LYS A 77 -1.43 11.75 -2.38
N LYS A 78 -2.44 10.96 -2.04
CA LYS A 78 -2.46 10.18 -0.79
C LYS A 78 -1.36 9.12 -0.78
N PHE A 79 -1.13 8.47 -1.91
CA PHE A 79 -0.09 7.47 -2.10
C PHE A 79 1.30 8.07 -1.98
N LYS A 80 1.56 9.26 -2.54
CA LYS A 80 2.82 9.99 -2.34
C LYS A 80 3.06 10.33 -0.87
N TRP A 81 2.03 10.81 -0.16
CA TRP A 81 2.12 11.08 1.27
C TRP A 81 2.40 9.81 2.09
N PHE A 82 1.65 8.76 1.82
CA PHE A 82 1.89 7.43 2.37
C PHE A 82 3.34 7.00 2.11
N ALA A 83 3.83 7.18 0.88
CA ALA A 83 5.15 6.73 0.50
C ALA A 83 6.27 7.45 1.23
N LEU A 84 6.13 8.76 1.39
CA LEU A 84 7.04 9.57 2.19
C LEU A 84 7.00 9.17 3.66
N ALA A 85 5.82 8.93 4.23
CA ALA A 85 5.67 8.51 5.62
C ALA A 85 6.36 7.16 5.89
N ILE A 86 6.14 6.16 5.02
CA ILE A 86 6.81 4.86 5.17
C ILE A 86 8.32 5.00 5.02
N ARG A 87 8.82 5.79 4.05
CA ARG A 87 10.27 6.02 3.91
C ARG A 87 10.88 6.67 5.15
N ASN A 88 10.18 7.61 5.79
CA ASN A 88 10.66 8.21 7.03
C ASN A 88 10.73 7.18 8.16
N ILE A 89 9.70 6.34 8.30
CA ILE A 89 9.74 5.20 9.25
C ILE A 89 10.93 4.28 8.92
N CYS A 90 11.21 4.01 7.64
CA CYS A 90 12.37 3.20 7.24
C CYS A 90 13.69 3.85 7.67
N ASN A 91 13.85 5.15 7.42
CA ASN A 91 15.08 5.89 7.73
C ASN A 91 15.31 5.96 9.24
N ASP A 92 14.25 6.16 10.02
CA ASP A 92 14.31 6.18 11.48
C ASP A 92 14.66 4.79 12.03
N CYS A 93 14.08 3.71 11.47
CA CYS A 93 14.41 2.33 11.86
C CYS A 93 15.81 1.88 11.39
N ALA A 94 16.29 2.37 10.25
CA ALA A 94 17.60 2.01 9.69
C ALA A 94 18.77 2.58 10.49
N GLN A 95 18.54 3.65 11.26
CA GLN A 95 19.55 4.19 12.19
C GLN A 95 19.74 3.31 13.44
N GLU A 96 18.77 2.45 13.78
CA GLU A 96 18.79 1.66 15.04
C GLU A 96 19.03 0.15 14.87
N LEU A 97 18.87 -0.48 13.70
CA LEU A 97 19.11 -1.92 13.54
C LEU A 97 19.66 -2.34 12.18
N LEU A 98 20.76 -3.11 12.20
CA LEU A 98 21.43 -3.75 11.05
C LEU A 98 20.64 -4.91 10.40
N VAL A 99 19.34 -5.09 10.69
CA VAL A 99 18.51 -6.05 9.98
C VAL A 99 17.06 -5.52 9.87
N PRO A 100 16.52 -5.24 8.68
CA PRO A 100 15.20 -4.62 8.49
C PRO A 100 13.99 -5.55 8.74
N GLY A 101 14.14 -6.55 9.62
CA GLY A 101 13.17 -7.64 9.77
C GLY A 101 12.01 -7.36 10.72
N ASP A 102 12.30 -7.00 11.98
CA ASP A 102 11.30 -7.22 13.05
C ASP A 102 10.71 -5.95 13.66
N ALA A 103 11.47 -4.84 13.72
CA ALA A 103 10.99 -3.60 14.32
C ALA A 103 10.16 -2.72 13.35
N PHE A 104 10.24 -3.01 12.05
CA PHE A 104 9.67 -2.15 11.02
C PHE A 104 8.17 -2.36 10.80
N VAL A 105 7.72 -3.62 10.77
CA VAL A 105 6.30 -3.97 10.61
C VAL A 105 5.42 -3.39 11.75
N PRO A 106 5.79 -3.49 13.04
CA PRO A 106 5.05 -2.85 14.13
C PRO A 106 4.92 -1.33 13.96
N SER A 107 5.96 -0.65 13.48
CA SER A 107 5.97 0.81 13.28
C SER A 107 5.01 1.23 12.16
N ILE A 108 4.98 0.50 11.05
CA ILE A 108 3.98 0.73 9.99
C ILE A 108 2.56 0.55 10.52
N LYS A 109 2.30 -0.55 11.25
CA LYS A 109 0.98 -0.81 11.84
C LYS A 109 0.55 0.33 12.75
N LYS A 110 1.43 0.77 13.65
CA LYS A 110 1.17 1.88 14.58
C LYS A 110 0.81 3.16 13.83
N TRP A 111 1.59 3.51 12.80
CA TRP A 111 1.31 4.69 11.99
C TRP A 111 -0.04 4.60 11.26
N LEU A 112 -0.32 3.48 10.59
CA LEU A 112 -1.60 3.27 9.89
C LEU A 112 -2.82 3.35 10.84
N ILE A 113 -2.70 2.79 12.04
CA ILE A 113 -3.75 2.87 13.07
C ILE A 113 -3.97 4.31 13.53
N HIS A 114 -2.90 5.09 13.70
CA HIS A 114 -2.98 6.49 14.10
C HIS A 114 -3.64 7.35 13.01
N GLU A 115 -3.24 7.19 11.75
CA GLU A 115 -3.83 7.91 10.61
C GLU A 115 -5.32 7.62 10.46
N LYS A 116 -5.73 6.37 10.67
CA LYS A 116 -7.14 5.99 10.69
C LYS A 116 -7.91 6.73 11.79
N ALA A 117 -7.35 6.81 13.00
CA ALA A 117 -7.98 7.52 14.11
C ALA A 117 -8.09 9.04 13.85
N ALA A 118 -7.07 9.64 13.23
CA ALA A 118 -7.07 11.04 12.85
C ALA A 118 -8.14 11.35 11.79
N GLY A 119 -8.29 10.49 10.77
CA GLY A 119 -9.34 10.61 9.75
C GLY A 119 -10.76 10.47 10.31
N ALA A 120 -10.98 9.50 11.23
CA ALA A 120 -12.29 9.25 11.83
C ALA A 120 -12.77 10.36 12.80
N SER A 121 -11.86 11.18 13.32
CA SER A 121 -12.18 12.32 14.19
C SER A 121 -12.81 13.49 13.42
N CYS A 122 -12.54 13.62 12.12
CA CYS A 122 -13.09 14.70 11.29
C CYS A 122 -14.56 14.46 10.87
N GLU A 123 -15.06 13.22 10.92
CA GLU A 123 -16.42 12.86 10.46
C GLU A 123 -17.50 12.93 11.56
N LYS A 124 -17.17 13.37 12.78
CA LYS A 124 -18.13 13.46 13.91
C LYS A 124 -18.60 14.88 14.26
N SER A 125 -18.43 15.82 13.33
CA SER A 125 -18.94 17.19 13.46
C SER A 125 -19.83 17.51 12.27
N THR A 126 -21.03 16.93 12.22
CA THR A 126 -22.14 17.42 11.41
C THR A 126 -23.46 17.12 12.11
#